data_AF-A0A970W402-F1
#
_entry.id   AF-A0A970W402-F1
#
_cell.length_a   1.000
_cell.length_b   1.000
_cell.length_c   1.000
_cell.angle_alpha   90.00
_cell.angle_beta   90.00
_cell.angle_gamma   90.00
#
_symmetry.space_group_name_H-M   'P 1'
#
loop_
_entity.id
_entity.type
_entity.pdbx_description
1 polymer ?
#
loop_
_entity_poly.entity_id
_entity_poly.type
_entity_poly.pdbx_seq_one_letter_code
_entity_poly.pdbx_strand_id
1 'polypeptide(L)'
;MEQNANPSDQVYDVIIIGGGPAGSTAAIYTARAQLSTLVVDKGLTAGALGMAGKLANWPGTPGEVPGVELLTRMREQAQGFGAAYAGIRSCSPSSPPRPSRSGATRAAITAGQ
;
A
#
# COMPACT_ATOMS: atom_id res chain seq x y z
N MET A 1 -2.22 -2.73 -34.92
CA MET A 1 -1.90 -3.64 -33.79
C MET A 1 -1.85 -2.78 -32.56
N GLU A 2 -2.83 -2.99 -31.69
CA GLU A 2 -3.37 -2.03 -30.74
C GLU A 2 -2.60 -2.07 -29.41
N GLN A 3 -2.02 -0.93 -29.00
CA GLN A 3 -1.44 -0.74 -27.67
C GLN A 3 -2.51 -0.12 -26.77
N ASN A 4 -3.33 -0.97 -26.14
CA ASN A 4 -4.30 -0.57 -25.12
C ASN A 4 -4.06 -1.39 -23.83
N ALA A 5 -2.87 -1.27 -23.23
CA ALA A 5 -2.65 -1.75 -21.87
C ALA A 5 -2.92 -0.59 -20.92
N ASN A 6 -4.08 -0.60 -20.25
CA ASN A 6 -4.34 0.32 -19.14
C ASN A 6 -3.23 0.12 -18.07
N PRO A 7 -2.60 1.18 -17.55
CA PRO A 7 -1.53 1.06 -16.54
C PRO A 7 -2.01 0.48 -15.19
N SER A 8 -3.28 0.07 -15.09
CA SER A 8 -3.92 -0.50 -13.92
C SER A 8 -3.85 -2.03 -13.81
N ASP A 9 -3.34 -2.74 -14.84
CA ASP A 9 -3.21 -4.21 -14.83
C ASP A 9 -1.77 -4.68 -14.49
N GLN A 10 -1.08 -3.95 -13.62
CA GLN A 10 0.14 -4.47 -13.00
C GLN A 10 -0.26 -5.57 -12.01
N VAL A 11 -0.15 -6.82 -12.45
CA VAL A 11 -0.38 -7.99 -11.61
C VAL A 11 0.82 -8.14 -10.67
N TYR A 12 0.58 -7.96 -9.38
CA TYR A 12 1.56 -8.23 -8.34
C TYR A 12 1.26 -9.58 -7.71
N ASP A 13 2.30 -10.38 -7.51
CA ASP A 13 2.21 -11.67 -6.81
C ASP A 13 1.96 -11.47 -5.31
N VAL A 14 2.53 -10.40 -4.74
CA VAL A 14 2.41 -10.09 -3.31
C VAL A 14 2.13 -8.60 -3.11
N ILE A 15 1.12 -8.31 -2.29
CA ILE A 15 0.82 -6.95 -1.85
C ILE A 15 0.98 -6.86 -0.34
N ILE A 16 1.82 -5.95 0.11
CA ILE A 16 2.13 -5.69 1.52
C ILE A 16 1.50 -4.36 1.89
N ILE A 17 0.64 -4.35 2.91
CA ILE A 17 0.02 -3.13 3.42
C ILE A 17 0.75 -2.69 4.69
N GLY A 18 1.41 -1.55 4.61
CA GLY A 18 2.20 -0.94 5.68
C GLY A 18 3.71 -1.01 5.41
N GLY A 19 4.36 0.14 5.33
CA GLY A 19 5.79 0.29 5.03
C GLY A 19 6.68 0.36 6.27
N GLY A 20 6.27 -0.22 7.40
CA GLY A 20 7.07 -0.29 8.62
C GLY A 20 8.23 -1.30 8.53
N PRO A 21 8.88 -1.65 9.65
CA PRO A 21 9.97 -2.64 9.65
C PRO A 21 9.49 -4.01 9.17
N ALA A 22 8.32 -4.46 9.63
CA ALA A 22 7.75 -5.76 9.26
C ALA A 22 7.43 -5.84 7.77
N GLY A 23 6.78 -4.80 7.23
CA GLY A 23 6.46 -4.73 5.80
C GLY A 23 7.69 -4.58 4.92
N SER A 24 8.69 -3.80 5.34
CA SER A 24 9.95 -3.66 4.60
C SER A 24 10.76 -4.95 4.63
N THR A 25 10.80 -5.68 5.75
CA THR A 25 11.41 -7.01 5.81
C THR A 25 10.68 -7.99 4.90
N ALA A 26 9.35 -8.04 4.96
CA ALA A 26 8.56 -8.90 4.07
C ALA A 26 8.87 -8.58 2.59
N ALA A 27 8.95 -7.30 2.24
CA ALA A 27 9.26 -6.86 0.88
C ALA A 27 10.66 -7.28 0.43
N ILE A 28 11.67 -7.24 1.31
CA ILE A 28 13.02 -7.74 1.01
C ILE A 28 12.95 -9.24 0.67
N TYR A 29 12.26 -10.04 1.48
CA TYR A 29 12.21 -11.48 1.26
C TYR A 29 11.39 -11.88 0.03
N THR A 30 10.26 -11.21 -0.23
CA THR A 30 9.43 -11.49 -1.41
C THR A 30 10.12 -11.02 -2.70
N ALA A 31 10.80 -9.86 -2.68
CA ALA A 31 11.59 -9.39 -3.81
C ALA A 31 12.78 -10.31 -4.10
N ARG A 32 13.45 -10.84 -3.05
CA ARG A 32 14.50 -11.86 -3.20
C ARG A 32 13.98 -13.17 -3.79
N ALA A 33 12.73 -13.52 -3.54
CA ALA A 33 12.06 -14.67 -4.14
C ALA A 33 11.61 -14.42 -5.61
N GLN A 34 12.01 -13.29 -6.20
CA GLN A 34 11.66 -12.87 -7.57
C GLN A 34 10.14 -12.71 -7.79
N LEU A 35 9.40 -12.43 -6.72
CA LEU A 35 7.97 -12.14 -6.78
C LEU A 35 7.73 -10.65 -7.00
N SER A 36 6.79 -10.32 -7.89
CA SER A 36 6.35 -8.95 -8.13
C SER A 36 5.65 -8.44 -6.87
N THR A 37 6.37 -7.62 -6.09
CA THR A 37 5.90 -7.17 -4.77
C THR A 37 5.56 -5.68 -4.79
N LEU A 38 4.35 -5.35 -4.32
CA LEU A 38 3.92 -3.97 -4.07
C LEU A 38 3.77 -3.72 -2.57
N VAL A 39 4.48 -2.72 -2.06
CA VAL A 39 4.30 -2.21 -0.69
C VAL A 39 3.47 -0.94 -0.74
N VAL A 40 2.29 -0.97 -0.13
CA VAL A 40 1.42 0.20 0.00
C VAL A 40 1.63 0.82 1.37
N ASP A 41 2.05 2.07 1.39
CA ASP A 41 2.39 2.76 2.63
C ASP A 41 1.85 4.19 2.68
N LYS A 42 1.62 4.68 3.91
CA LYS A 42 1.18 6.07 4.16
C LYS A 42 2.36 7.05 4.18
N GLY A 43 3.61 6.58 4.26
CA GLY A 43 4.82 7.39 4.18
C GLY A 43 5.92 6.92 5.14
N LEU A 44 7.17 7.32 4.91
CA LEU A 44 8.33 6.96 5.76
C LEU A 44 8.18 7.37 7.23
N THR A 45 7.38 8.41 7.50
CA THR A 45 7.04 8.88 8.86
C THR A 45 5.77 8.23 9.42
N ALA A 46 5.06 7.44 8.62
CA ALA A 46 3.83 6.78 9.00
C ALA A 46 4.13 5.42 9.64
N GLY A 47 4.30 5.42 10.96
CA GLY A 47 4.48 4.19 11.73
C GLY A 47 5.19 4.45 13.05
N ALA A 48 5.11 3.48 13.98
CA ALA A 48 5.72 3.60 15.31
C ALA A 48 7.23 3.88 15.26
N LEU A 49 7.93 3.34 14.25
CA LEU A 49 9.38 3.55 14.06
C LEU A 49 9.72 4.87 13.39
N GLY A 50 8.88 5.39 12.49
CA GLY A 50 9.06 6.72 11.90
C GLY A 50 8.87 7.85 12.91
N MET A 51 8.11 7.60 13.98
CA MET A 51 7.93 8.52 15.11
C MET A 51 8.92 8.28 16.26
N ALA A 52 9.70 7.20 16.21
CA ALA A 52 10.68 6.89 17.24
C ALA A 52 11.91 7.78 17.07
N GLY A 53 12.32 8.47 18.14
CA GLY A 53 13.46 9.39 18.12
C GLY A 53 14.77 8.66 17.84
N LYS A 54 15.27 7.90 18.82
CA LYS A 54 16.50 7.12 18.70
C LYS A 54 16.29 5.71 19.24
N LEU A 55 16.67 4.71 18.46
CA LEU A 55 16.69 3.31 18.89
C LEU A 55 18.12 2.91 19.26
N ALA A 56 18.28 2.37 20.46
CA ALA A 56 19.52 1.75 20.93
C ALA A 56 19.44 0.21 20.96
N ASN A 57 18.25 -0.35 20.73
CA ASN A 57 17.94 -1.77 20.89
C ASN A 57 17.79 -2.53 19.56
N TRP A 58 18.26 -1.97 18.45
CA TRP A 58 18.19 -2.62 17.15
C TRP A 58 19.46 -3.43 16.86
N PRO A 59 19.36 -4.75 16.61
CA PRO A 59 20.53 -5.60 16.39
C PRO A 59 21.22 -5.25 15.06
N GLY A 60 22.57 -5.25 15.07
CA GLY A 60 23.38 -5.00 13.87
C GLY A 60 23.64 -3.53 13.55
N THR A 61 23.06 -2.59 14.30
CA THR A 61 23.41 -1.17 14.24
C THR A 61 24.30 -0.78 15.43
N PRO A 62 25.54 -0.34 15.21
CA PRO A 62 26.37 0.16 16.30
C PRO A 62 25.84 1.53 16.77
N GLY A 63 25.51 1.64 18.06
CA GLY A 63 25.06 2.89 18.69
C GLY A 63 23.58 3.20 18.52
N GLU A 64 23.21 4.45 18.80
CA GLU A 64 21.84 4.96 18.64
C GLU A 64 21.56 5.31 17.19
N VAL A 65 20.54 4.69 16.58
CA VAL A 65 20.13 5.01 15.21
C VAL A 65 18.72 5.61 15.20
N PRO A 66 18.48 6.70 14.48
CA PRO A 66 17.14 7.26 14.35
C PRO A 66 16.22 6.30 13.58
N GLY A 67 14.99 6.12 14.07
CA GLY A 67 14.06 5.12 13.52
C GLY A 67 13.71 5.36 12.05
N VAL A 68 13.65 6.62 11.63
CA VAL A 68 13.45 7.02 10.23
C VAL A 68 14.62 6.55 9.34
N GLU A 69 15.86 6.71 9.80
CA GLU A 69 17.02 6.33 9.00
C GLU A 69 17.11 4.81 8.84
N LEU A 70 16.82 4.07 9.92
CA LEU A 70 16.72 2.62 9.86
C LEU A 70 15.68 2.17 8.82
N LEU A 71 14.49 2.78 8.83
CA LEU A 71 13.42 2.44 7.91
C LEU A 71 13.78 2.78 6.46
N THR A 72 14.44 3.91 6.23
CA THR A 72 14.97 4.30 4.91
C THR A 72 15.95 3.27 4.38
N ARG A 73 16.92 2.82 5.20
CA ARG A 73 17.88 1.77 4.81
C ARG A 73 17.18 0.46 4.44
N MET A 74 16.17 0.04 5.21
CA MET A 74 15.39 -1.17 4.91
C MET A 74 14.61 -1.03 3.59
N ARG A 75 14.05 0.14 3.33
CA ARG A 75 13.34 0.43 2.08
C ARG A 75 14.28 0.43 0.88
N GLU A 76 15.45 1.04 0.99
CA GLU A 76 16.47 1.03 -0.06
C GLU A 76 16.90 -0.41 -0.40
N GLN A 77 17.06 -1.26 0.61
CA GLN A 77 17.33 -2.68 0.39
C GLN A 77 16.19 -3.37 -0.37
N ALA A 78 14.94 -3.17 0.05
CA ALA A 78 13.77 -3.74 -0.63
C ALA A 78 13.68 -3.29 -2.10
N GLN A 79 13.89 -2.00 -2.35
CA GLN A 79 13.89 -1.41 -3.69
C GLN A 79 15.04 -1.94 -4.55
N GLY A 80 16.22 -2.14 -3.96
CA GLY A 80 17.37 -2.75 -4.65
C GLY A 80 17.11 -4.17 -5.15
N PHE A 81 16.24 -4.92 -4.48
CA PHE A 81 15.79 -6.25 -4.93
C PHE A 81 14.60 -6.21 -5.89
N GLY A 82 14.01 -5.04 -6.16
CA GLY A 82 12.90 -4.88 -7.11
C GLY A 82 11.51 -4.70 -6.48
N ALA A 83 11.41 -4.46 -5.16
CA ALA A 83 10.12 -4.15 -4.53
C ALA A 83 9.62 -2.75 -4.94
N ALA A 84 8.36 -2.66 -5.36
CA ALA A 84 7.70 -1.40 -5.65
C ALA A 84 7.05 -0.82 -4.39
N TYR A 85 7.07 0.51 -4.22
CA TYR A 85 6.39 1.20 -3.13
C TYR A 85 5.36 2.20 -3.68
N ALA A 86 4.11 2.09 -3.22
CA ALA A 86 3.03 3.01 -3.55
C ALA A 86 2.59 3.82 -2.33
N GLY A 87 2.53 5.14 -2.48
CA GLY A 87 1.99 6.04 -1.48
C GLY A 87 0.46 6.09 -1.54
N ILE A 88 -0.21 6.05 -0.39
CA ILE A 88 -1.65 6.31 -0.32
C ILE A 88 -1.91 7.78 -0.59
N ARG A 89 -2.55 8.07 -1.72
CA ARG A 89 -3.16 9.38 -1.98
C ARG A 89 -4.60 9.35 -1.47
N SER A 90 -5.03 10.40 -0.78
CA SER A 90 -6.45 10.58 -0.48
C SER A 90 -7.21 10.66 -1.80
N CYS A 91 -8.19 9.77 -1.99
CA CYS A 91 -9.12 9.93 -3.07
C CYS A 91 -10.00 11.16 -2.76
N SER A 92 -9.82 12.22 -3.55
CA SER A 92 -10.87 13.24 -3.69
C SER A 92 -12.07 12.55 -4.34
N PRO A 93 -13.31 12.75 -3.85
CA PRO A 93 -14.49 12.24 -4.53
C PRO A 93 -14.68 13.02 -5.84
N SER A 94 -13.98 12.61 -6.89
CA SER A 94 -14.06 13.23 -8.22
C SER A 94 -15.25 12.73 -9.05
N SER A 95 -16.03 11.78 -8.52
CA SER A 95 -17.23 11.27 -9.14
C SER A 95 -18.46 11.69 -8.34
N PRO A 96 -19.50 12.26 -8.98
CA PRO A 96 -20.75 12.57 -8.29
C PRO A 96 -21.31 11.28 -7.66
N PRO A 97 -21.96 11.38 -6.48
CA PRO A 97 -22.53 10.22 -5.82
C PRO A 97 -23.42 9.47 -6.81
N ARG A 98 -23.13 8.17 -7.03
CA ARG A 98 -24.01 7.32 -7.84
C ARG A 98 -25.41 7.42 -7.22
N PRO A 99 -26.47 7.66 -8.03
CA PRO A 99 -27.81 7.64 -7.50
C PRO A 99 -28.05 6.27 -6.84
N SER A 100 -28.42 6.29 -5.57
CA SER A 100 -28.75 5.09 -4.82
C SER A 100 -29.91 4.41 -5.55
N ARG A 101 -29.69 3.19 -6.06
CA ARG A 101 -30.79 2.30 -6.45
C ARG A 101 -31.52 1.83 -5.18
N SER A 102 -32.26 2.73 -4.53
CA SER A 102 -33.24 2.39 -3.51
C SER A 102 -34.63 2.47 -4.16
N GLY A 103 -35.21 1.32 -4.51
CA GLY A 103 -36.62 1.24 -4.91
C GLY A 103 -36.91 0.46 -6.19
N ALA A 104 -36.27 -0.68 -6.43
CA ALA A 104 -36.78 -1.67 -7.37
C ALA A 104 -37.61 -2.73 -6.63
N THR A 105 -38.65 -2.33 -5.88
CA THR A 105 -39.71 -3.27 -5.46
C THR A 105 -40.95 -2.52 -4.98
N ARG A 106 -42.04 -2.66 -5.74
CA ARG A 106 -43.49 -2.70 -5.38
C ARG A 106 -44.26 -2.23 -6.63
N ALA A 107 -44.59 -3.18 -7.50
CA ALA A 107 -45.89 -3.85 -7.51
C ALA A 107 -46.97 -2.94 -8.12
N ALA A 108 -47.03 -2.96 -9.45
CA ALA A 108 -48.21 -2.56 -10.22
C ALA A 108 -49.28 -3.65 -10.07
N ILE A 109 -50.16 -3.54 -9.08
CA ILE A 109 -51.40 -4.33 -9.01
C ILE A 109 -52.43 -3.62 -8.11
N THR A 110 -53.67 -3.52 -8.62
CA THR A 110 -54.96 -3.15 -7.96
C THR A 110 -55.53 -1.79 -8.39
N ALA A 111 -56.37 -1.81 -9.44
CA ALA A 111 -57.83 -1.54 -9.45
C ALA A 111 -58.17 -0.03 -9.61
N GLY A 112 -58.97 0.42 -10.58
CA GLY A 112 -60.17 -0.22 -11.10
C GLY A 112 -61.36 0.13 -10.21
N GLN A 113 -61.70 1.42 -10.09
CA GLN A 113 -63.04 2.01 -9.97
C GLN A 113 -62.97 3.50 -10.35
#